data_AF-A0A929Z0A4-F1
#
_entry.id   AF-A0A929Z0A4-F1
#
_cell.length_a   1.000
_cell.length_b   1.000
_cell.length_c   1.000
_cell.angle_alpha   90.00
_cell.angle_beta   90.00
_cell.angle_gamma   90.00
#
_symmetry.space_group_name_H-M   'P 1'
#
loop_
_entity.id
_entity.type
_entity.pdbx_description
1 polymer ?
#
loop_
_entity_poly.entity_id
_entity_poly.type
_entity_poly.pdbx_seq_one_letter_code
_entity_poly.pdbx_strand_id
1 'polypeptide(L)'
;MKINFLLFALFVGLWCTVGCKSRTETPAIVTEQRVDSVKSDSVATDSTSTAAETPIPKKADEYFDDFAFAFMKKPRFQRSRIVFPLEHIVDGKRSEIQKSAWKYDRMYSARETYTLIFDSPKG
;
A
#
# COMPACT_ATOMS: atom_id res chain seq x y z
N MET A 1 -9.67 -42.42 6.69
CA MET A 1 -8.92 -41.65 5.66
C MET A 1 -9.41 -41.87 4.21
N LYS A 2 -10.55 -42.53 3.96
CA LYS A 2 -11.09 -42.70 2.59
C LYS A 2 -12.19 -41.67 2.23
N ILE A 3 -12.85 -41.09 3.23
CA ILE A 3 -13.88 -40.04 3.06
C ILE A 3 -13.25 -38.68 2.68
N ASN A 4 -12.07 -38.34 3.23
CA ASN A 4 -11.37 -37.08 2.92
C ASN A 4 -10.71 -37.11 1.53
N PHE A 5 -10.46 -38.30 0.97
CA PHE A 5 -9.93 -38.45 -0.39
C PHE A 5 -11.04 -38.25 -1.45
N LEU A 6 -12.26 -38.70 -1.15
CA LEU A 6 -13.44 -38.48 -2.00
C LEU A 6 -13.90 -37.02 -2.01
N LEU A 7 -13.75 -36.30 -0.90
CA LEU A 7 -14.04 -34.86 -0.84
C LEU A 7 -13.00 -34.01 -1.58
N PHE A 8 -11.74 -34.43 -1.63
CA PHE A 8 -10.68 -33.72 -2.35
C PHE A 8 -10.79 -33.90 -3.88
N ALA A 9 -11.27 -35.07 -4.33
CA ALA A 9 -11.51 -35.34 -5.75
C ALA A 9 -12.71 -34.56 -6.33
N LEU A 10 -13.69 -34.18 -5.49
CA LEU A 10 -14.85 -33.39 -5.90
C LEU A 10 -14.56 -31.89 -6.08
N PHE A 11 -13.49 -31.37 -5.48
CA PHE A 11 -13.11 -29.94 -5.58
C PHE A 11 -12.19 -29.61 -6.77
N VAL A 12 -11.50 -30.59 -7.34
CA VAL A 12 -10.58 -30.38 -8.50
C VAL A 12 -11.30 -30.51 -9.85
N GLY A 13 -12.53 -31.06 -9.87
CA GLY A 13 -13.35 -31.24 -11.06
C GLY A 13 -14.28 -30.07 -11.41
N LEU A 14 -14.26 -28.97 -10.64
CA LEU A 14 -15.10 -27.79 -10.85
C LEU A 14 -14.30 -26.64 -11.50
N TRP A 15 -14.05 -26.83 -12.79
CA TRP A 15 -14.18 -25.83 -13.87
C TRP A 15 -13.25 -24.58 -13.78
N CYS A 16 -12.21 -24.34 -14.60
CA CYS A 16 -11.80 -24.85 -15.90
C CYS A 16 -12.94 -25.12 -16.89
N THR A 17 -13.73 -24.09 -17.21
CA THR A 17 -14.41 -23.79 -18.49
C THR A 17 -15.05 -22.40 -18.26
N VAL A 18 -14.85 -21.32 -19.03
CA VAL A 18 -15.19 -20.99 -20.43
C VAL A 18 -14.47 -19.63 -20.66
N GLY A 19 -13.60 -19.40 -21.63
CA GLY A 19 -13.83 -19.56 -23.07
C GLY A 19 -14.43 -18.27 -23.65
N CYS A 20 -13.59 -17.33 -24.06
CA CYS A 20 -13.96 -16.01 -24.60
C CYS A 20 -15.10 -16.08 -25.64
N LYS A 21 -16.17 -15.30 -25.44
CA LYS A 21 -17.18 -15.04 -26.48
C LYS A 21 -17.27 -13.53 -26.70
N SER A 22 -16.48 -13.04 -27.65
CA SER A 22 -16.62 -11.71 -28.23
C SER A 22 -18.02 -11.57 -28.83
N ARG A 23 -18.83 -10.65 -28.30
CA ARG A 23 -20.04 -10.19 -28.97
C ARG A 23 -19.70 -8.90 -29.71
N THR A 24 -19.51 -9.06 -31.01
CA THR A 24 -19.66 -8.00 -32.00
C THR A 24 -21.13 -7.61 -32.02
N GLU A 25 -21.47 -6.42 -31.53
CA GLU A 25 -22.73 -5.75 -31.87
C GLU A 25 -22.43 -4.31 -32.29
N THR A 26 -22.68 -4.06 -33.56
CA THR A 26 -22.87 -2.76 -34.22
C THR A 26 -23.85 -3.14 -35.36
N PRO A 27 -24.87 -2.34 -35.77
CA PRO A 27 -24.81 -0.87 -35.88
C PRO A 27 -26.14 -0.09 -35.69
N ALA A 28 -26.03 1.20 -35.37
CA ALA A 28 -26.96 2.26 -35.78
C ALA A 28 -26.21 3.61 -35.64
N ILE A 29 -25.45 4.02 -36.66
CA ILE A 29 -25.77 5.13 -37.58
C ILE A 29 -26.21 6.41 -36.85
N VAL A 30 -25.27 7.37 -36.68
CA VAL A 30 -25.37 8.75 -37.23
C VAL A 30 -23.95 9.28 -37.50
N THR A 31 -23.62 9.34 -38.79
CA THR A 31 -22.89 10.39 -39.54
C THR A 31 -21.52 10.90 -39.08
N GLU A 32 -20.51 10.43 -39.82
CA GLU A 32 -19.35 11.13 -40.43
C GLU A 32 -18.52 12.15 -39.63
N GLN A 33 -17.27 11.78 -39.33
CA GLN A 33 -16.12 12.42 -39.98
C GLN A 33 -14.87 11.52 -39.91
N ARG A 34 -14.18 11.43 -41.05
CA ARG A 34 -13.10 10.53 -41.40
C ARG A 34 -11.74 11.23 -41.22
N VAL A 35 -10.78 10.66 -40.50
CA VAL A 35 -9.32 10.81 -40.77
C VAL A 35 -8.57 9.57 -40.24
N ASP A 36 -7.78 8.96 -41.12
CA ASP A 36 -6.92 7.77 -40.94
C ASP A 36 -5.67 8.02 -40.08
N SER A 37 -5.25 7.05 -39.24
CA SER A 37 -3.86 6.56 -39.20
C SER A 37 -3.58 5.50 -38.12
N VAL A 38 -3.09 4.35 -38.60
CA VAL A 38 -1.88 3.61 -38.18
C VAL A 38 -1.67 3.30 -36.69
N LYS A 39 -1.85 2.01 -36.39
CA LYS A 39 -1.23 1.13 -35.38
C LYS A 39 0.02 1.68 -34.67
N SER A 40 -0.04 1.75 -33.34
CA SER A 40 1.14 1.70 -32.48
C SER A 40 0.80 0.93 -31.20
N ASP A 41 1.49 -0.20 -30.99
CA ASP A 41 1.49 -0.96 -29.75
C ASP A 41 1.94 -0.05 -28.60
N SER A 42 1.16 0.06 -27.53
CA SER A 42 1.66 0.59 -26.27
C SER A 42 1.50 -0.46 -25.18
N VAL A 43 2.66 -0.79 -24.63
CA VAL A 43 2.93 -1.69 -23.52
C VAL A 43 2.02 -1.35 -22.34
N ALA A 44 1.42 -2.40 -21.75
CA ALA A 44 0.68 -2.31 -20.51
C ALA A 44 1.61 -1.80 -19.40
N THR A 45 1.55 -0.51 -19.13
CA THR A 45 2.24 0.11 -18.00
C THR A 45 1.46 -0.24 -16.73
N ASP A 46 2.07 -1.06 -15.88
CA ASP A 46 1.59 -1.39 -14.54
C ASP A 46 1.14 -0.12 -13.82
N SER A 47 -0.17 -0.06 -13.54
CA SER A 47 -0.78 1.01 -12.78
C SER A 47 -0.38 0.87 -11.31
N THR A 48 0.83 1.31 -10.98
CA THR A 48 1.18 1.63 -9.60
C THR A 48 0.29 2.80 -9.21
N SER A 49 -0.73 2.51 -8.41
CA SER A 49 -1.63 3.50 -7.82
C SER A 49 -0.79 4.56 -7.11
N THR A 50 -0.52 5.65 -7.82
CA THR A 50 -0.04 6.90 -7.22
C THR A 50 -1.23 7.44 -6.45
N ALA A 51 -1.40 6.96 -5.23
CA ALA A 51 -2.35 7.54 -4.29
C ALA A 51 -1.95 9.01 -4.17
N ALA A 52 -2.84 9.89 -4.63
CA ALA A 52 -2.66 11.32 -4.61
C ALA A 52 -2.04 11.74 -3.27
N GLU A 53 -0.90 12.41 -3.34
CA GLU A 53 -0.17 12.96 -2.21
C GLU A 53 -1.07 14.01 -1.57
N THR A 54 -1.92 13.58 -0.64
CA THR A 54 -2.71 14.49 0.18
C THR A 54 -1.74 15.46 0.83
N PRO A 55 -2.00 16.79 0.78
CA PRO A 55 -1.13 17.77 1.39
C PRO A 55 -0.91 17.38 2.85
N ILE A 56 0.34 17.52 3.30
CA ILE A 56 0.79 17.11 4.64
C ILE A 56 -0.28 17.52 5.66
N PRO A 57 -0.93 16.56 6.35
CA PRO A 57 -2.11 16.87 7.14
C PRO A 57 -1.70 17.76 8.31
N LYS A 58 -2.06 19.04 8.26
CA LYS A 58 -1.77 20.03 9.33
C LYS A 58 -2.37 19.60 10.69
N LYS A 59 -3.49 18.87 10.65
CA LYS A 59 -4.15 18.31 11.83
C LYS A 59 -3.28 17.28 12.57
N ALA A 60 -2.42 16.56 11.84
CA ALA A 60 -1.52 15.58 12.46
C ALA A 60 -0.46 16.24 13.34
N ASP A 61 -0.28 17.56 13.30
CA ASP A 61 0.64 18.26 14.19
C ASP A 61 -0.08 18.76 15.47
N GLU A 62 -1.40 18.61 15.57
CA GLU A 62 -2.21 19.07 16.71
C GLU A 62 -2.37 17.98 17.78
N TYR A 63 -2.55 16.72 17.37
CA TYR A 63 -2.73 15.57 18.27
C TYR A 63 -1.64 14.52 18.05
N PHE A 64 -1.11 13.98 19.15
CA PHE A 64 0.00 13.03 19.11
C PHE A 64 -0.38 11.67 18.48
N ASP A 65 -1.61 11.21 18.68
CA ASP A 65 -2.12 9.97 18.07
C ASP A 65 -2.26 10.10 16.54
N ASP A 66 -2.81 11.20 16.05
CA ASP A 66 -2.86 11.53 14.62
C ASP A 66 -1.45 11.66 14.02
N PHE A 67 -0.53 12.32 14.74
CA PHE A 67 0.89 12.38 14.38
C PHE A 67 1.49 10.99 14.22
N ALA A 68 1.39 10.17 15.28
CA ALA A 68 2.01 8.86 15.34
C ALA A 68 1.46 7.94 14.24
N PHE A 69 0.15 7.98 14.00
CA PHE A 69 -0.47 7.23 12.91
C PHE A 69 0.08 7.64 11.54
N ALA A 70 0.16 8.95 11.27
CA ALA A 70 0.73 9.46 10.03
C ALA A 70 2.23 9.11 9.89
N PHE A 71 3.01 9.24 10.96
CA PHE A 71 4.44 8.92 11.03
C PHE A 71 4.72 7.46 10.70
N MET A 72 3.94 6.54 11.26
CA MET A 72 4.14 5.11 11.02
C MET A 72 3.67 4.65 9.63
N LYS A 73 2.71 5.34 8.99
CA LYS A 73 2.11 4.89 7.71
C LYS A 73 2.72 5.56 6.46
N LYS A 74 3.32 6.75 6.58
CA LYS A 74 3.76 7.56 5.42
C LYS A 74 5.29 7.77 5.43
N PRO A 75 6.07 7.13 4.52
CA PRO A 75 7.53 7.23 4.51
C PRO A 75 8.09 8.66 4.33
N ARG A 76 7.47 9.45 3.44
CA ARG A 76 7.89 10.85 3.19
C ARG A 76 7.63 11.74 4.41
N PHE A 77 6.45 11.57 5.03
CA PHE A 77 6.08 12.29 6.24
C PHE A 77 7.04 11.94 7.38
N GLN A 78 7.30 10.66 7.61
CA GLN A 78 8.29 10.21 8.61
C GLN A 78 9.63 10.91 8.43
N ARG A 79 10.19 10.85 7.22
CA ARG A 79 11.49 11.46 6.92
C ARG A 79 11.49 12.99 7.06
N SER A 80 10.37 13.66 6.82
CA SER A 80 10.24 15.12 6.98
C SER A 80 10.16 15.57 8.45
N ARG A 81 9.79 14.66 9.36
CA ARG A 81 9.59 14.96 10.79
C ARG A 81 10.76 14.51 11.68
N ILE A 82 11.79 13.90 11.10
CA ILE A 82 13.03 13.54 11.80
C ILE A 82 14.05 14.66 11.62
N VAL A 83 14.59 15.13 12.73
CA VAL A 83 15.76 16.02 12.75
C VAL A 83 17.00 15.17 12.51
N PHE A 84 17.81 15.55 11.52
CA PHE A 84 19.05 14.87 11.18
C PHE A 84 20.27 15.76 11.46
N PRO A 85 21.42 15.19 11.84
CA PRO A 85 21.66 13.77 12.09
C PRO A 85 20.91 13.27 13.34
N LEU A 86 20.33 12.07 13.27
CA LEU A 86 19.57 11.50 14.36
C LEU A 86 20.54 10.83 15.33
N GLU A 87 20.56 11.28 16.59
CA GLU A 87 21.35 10.66 17.63
C GLU A 87 20.91 9.20 17.86
N HIS A 88 21.87 8.29 17.92
CA HIS A 88 21.64 6.86 18.10
C HIS A 88 22.53 6.32 19.21
N ILE A 89 21.92 6.06 20.37
CA ILE A 89 22.58 5.52 21.56
C ILE A 89 22.08 4.09 21.79
N VAL A 90 22.99 3.12 21.75
CA VAL A 90 22.70 1.71 22.05
C VAL A 90 23.76 1.20 23.02
N ASP A 91 23.34 0.60 24.12
CA ASP A 91 24.23 0.05 25.16
C ASP A 91 25.32 1.02 25.63
N GLY A 92 24.96 2.31 25.76
CA GLY A 92 25.88 3.38 26.15
C GLY A 92 26.81 3.89 25.05
N LYS A 93 26.81 3.27 23.86
CA LYS A 93 27.58 3.74 22.70
C LYS A 93 26.78 4.74 21.88
N ARG A 94 27.28 5.97 21.79
CA ARG A 94 26.71 7.04 20.94
C ARG A 94 27.23 6.93 19.50
N SER A 95 26.31 7.11 18.57
CA SER A 95 26.52 7.21 17.12
C SER A 95 25.47 8.13 16.50
N GLU A 96 25.54 8.36 15.20
CA GLU A 96 24.59 9.21 14.48
C GLU A 96 24.08 8.52 13.21
N ILE A 97 22.80 8.72 12.92
CA ILE A 97 22.16 8.26 11.68
C ILE A 97 21.96 9.47 10.78
N GLN A 98 22.64 9.44 9.63
CA GLN A 98 22.50 10.47 8.60
C GLN A 98 21.15 10.36 7.87
N LYS A 99 20.67 11.47 7.31
CA LYS A 99 19.40 11.50 6.54
C LYS A 99 19.40 10.53 5.34
N SER A 100 20.56 10.23 4.77
CA SER A 100 20.75 9.26 3.69
C SER A 100 20.72 7.81 4.18
N ALA A 101 21.15 7.56 5.42
CA ALA A 101 21.17 6.24 6.04
C ALA A 101 19.83 5.85 6.70
N TRP A 102 18.90 6.80 6.85
CA TRP A 102 17.57 6.55 7.39
C TRP A 102 16.79 5.52 6.55
N LYS A 103 16.28 4.49 7.21
CA LYS A 103 15.35 3.50 6.64
C LYS A 103 13.97 3.77 7.21
N TYR A 104 12.95 3.69 6.36
CA TYR A 104 11.57 3.85 6.80
C TYR A 104 11.21 2.80 7.86
N ASP A 105 10.69 3.27 8.98
CA ASP A 105 10.28 2.43 10.11
C ASP A 105 8.75 2.43 10.22
N ARG A 106 8.14 1.25 10.12
CA ARG A 106 6.69 1.07 10.25
C ARG A 106 6.24 1.00 11.72
N MET A 107 7.19 0.93 12.64
CA MET A 107 7.00 0.71 14.07
C MET A 107 5.97 -0.42 14.30
N TYR A 108 4.95 -0.19 15.11
CA TYR A 108 3.90 -1.17 15.40
C TYR A 108 2.69 -1.08 14.46
N SER A 109 2.74 -0.30 13.38
CA SER A 109 1.57 -0.11 12.48
C SER A 109 1.14 -1.33 11.66
N ALA A 110 1.93 -2.41 11.69
CA ALA A 110 1.57 -3.70 11.13
C ALA A 110 0.78 -4.58 12.13
N ARG A 111 0.73 -4.20 13.41
CA ARG A 111 -0.01 -4.90 14.44
C ARG A 111 -1.41 -4.30 14.59
N GLU A 112 -2.35 -5.13 15.00
CA GLU A 112 -3.73 -4.69 15.30
C GLU A 112 -3.84 -3.98 16.65
N THR A 113 -2.91 -4.26 17.57
CA THR A 113 -2.91 -3.73 18.93
C THR A 113 -1.53 -3.25 19.35
N TYR A 114 -1.49 -2.29 20.27
CA TYR A 114 -0.30 -1.82 20.96
C TYR A 114 -0.57 -1.77 22.48
N THR A 115 0.50 -1.81 23.27
CA THR A 115 0.41 -1.85 24.72
C THR A 115 0.95 -0.56 25.30
N LEU A 116 0.23 0.02 26.27
CA LEU A 116 0.70 1.11 27.12
C LEU A 116 0.98 0.53 28.50
N ILE A 117 2.14 0.84 29.05
CA ILE A 117 2.59 0.36 30.37
C ILE A 117 2.64 1.58 31.29
N PHE A 118 1.97 1.48 32.43
CA PHE A 118 1.95 2.50 33.46
C PHE A 118 2.45 1.90 34.77
N ASP A 119 3.29 2.63 35.50
CA ASP A 119 3.76 2.20 36.82
C ASP A 119 2.64 2.26 37.87
N SER A 120 1.65 3.13 37.66
CA SER A 120 0.51 3.31 38.55
C SER A 120 -0.78 3.57 37.75
N PRO A 121 -1.95 3.21 38.31
CA PRO A 121 -3.23 3.33 37.61
C PRO A 121 -3.69 4.79 37.38
N LYS A 122 -3.02 5.78 37.94
CA LYS A 122 -3.41 7.20 37.79
C LYS A 122 -2.68 7.94 36.68
N GLY A 123 -1.67 7.33 36.05
CA GLY A 123 -0.88 7.97 35.00
C GLY A 123 -0.01 9.13 35.50
#